data_AF-A0A9Q1JUN8-F1
#
_entry.id   AF-A0A9Q1JUN8-F1
#
_cell.length_a   1.000
_cell.length_b   1.000
_cell.length_c   1.000
_cell.angle_alpha   90.00
_cell.angle_beta   90.00
_cell.angle_gamma   90.00
#
_symmetry.space_group_name_H-M   'P 1'
#
loop_
_entity.id
_entity.type
_entity.pdbx_description
1 polymer ?
#
loop_
_entity_poly.entity_id
_entity_poly.type
_entity_poly.pdbx_seq_one_letter_code
_entity_poly.pdbx_strand_id
1 'polypeptide(L)'
;MMDCRRALSEIGDDLKKAQEYLINKGFLSADKKSSRLAAEGRVESNIHDARTGVLIEVNCETDFVGRNENFKELVDDLAMQVAACPLVQYLSIEEILAESMVSKEREIEMQREDIQSKPQTVTMHALYKCIINPYLWTDDGSCANNSSVDHSDYNNAKDDIINGYK
;
A
#
# COMPACT_ATOMS: atom_id res chain seq x y z
N MET A 1 -15.56 -23.43 5.93
CA MET A 1 -16.00 -24.62 5.15
C MET A 1 -17.13 -24.28 4.15
N MET A 2 -18.11 -23.44 4.51
CA MET A 2 -19.17 -22.99 3.58
C MET A 2 -18.66 -22.13 2.41
N ASP A 3 -17.62 -21.32 2.62
CA ASP A 3 -17.12 -20.40 1.59
C ASP A 3 -16.53 -21.13 0.38
N CYS A 4 -15.76 -22.21 0.59
CA CYS A 4 -15.23 -23.01 -0.50
C CYS A 4 -16.36 -23.66 -1.32
N ARG A 5 -17.42 -24.12 -0.64
CA ARG A 5 -18.58 -24.71 -1.32
C ARG A 5 -19.34 -23.68 -2.14
N ARG A 6 -19.56 -22.47 -1.60
CA ARG A 6 -20.20 -21.36 -2.33
C ARG A 6 -19.37 -20.94 -3.54
N ALA A 7 -18.04 -20.83 -3.37
CA ALA A 7 -17.15 -20.47 -4.48
C ALA A 7 -17.27 -21.47 -5.64
N LEU A 8 -17.27 -22.78 -5.37
CA LEU A 8 -17.44 -23.81 -6.39
C LEU A 8 -18.83 -23.80 -7.03
N SER A 9 -19.89 -23.55 -6.24
CA SER A 9 -21.26 -23.45 -6.76
C SER A 9 -21.50 -22.22 -7.64
N GLU A 10 -20.88 -21.08 -7.33
CA GLU A 10 -21.04 -19.84 -8.09
C GLU A 10 -20.26 -19.85 -9.41
N ILE A 11 -19.14 -20.58 -9.47
CA ILE A 11 -18.20 -20.56 -10.59
C ILE A 11 -18.25 -21.82 -11.46
N GLY A 12 -18.87 -22.90 -10.97
CA GLY A 12 -19.08 -24.13 -11.74
C GLY A 12 -17.88 -25.07 -11.71
N ASP A 13 -17.47 -25.47 -10.51
CA ASP A 13 -16.44 -26.51 -10.23
C ASP A 13 -15.04 -26.28 -10.86
N ASP A 14 -14.76 -25.08 -11.37
CA ASP A 14 -13.43 -24.65 -11.80
C ASP A 14 -12.60 -24.20 -10.59
N LEU A 15 -11.64 -25.04 -10.19
CA LEU A 15 -10.78 -24.79 -9.02
C LEU A 15 -9.98 -23.49 -9.12
N LYS A 16 -9.48 -23.13 -10.32
CA LYS A 16 -8.65 -21.93 -10.48
C LYS A 16 -9.49 -20.67 -10.30
N LYS A 17 -10.63 -20.62 -10.96
CA LYS A 17 -11.56 -19.48 -10.83
C LYS A 17 -12.16 -19.40 -9.43
N ALA A 18 -12.43 -20.54 -8.78
CA ALA A 18 -12.88 -20.56 -7.40
C ALA A 18 -11.83 -19.99 -6.43
N GLN A 19 -10.54 -20.24 -6.67
CA GLN A 19 -9.45 -19.64 -5.91
C GLN A 19 -9.41 -18.12 -6.10
N GLU A 20 -9.45 -17.63 -7.33
CA GLU A 20 -9.49 -16.19 -7.63
C GLU A 20 -10.68 -15.49 -6.96
N TYR A 21 -11.84 -16.13 -7.00
CA TYR A 21 -13.03 -15.63 -6.31
C TYR A 21 -12.84 -15.54 -4.78
N LEU A 22 -12.23 -16.55 -4.16
CA LEU A 22 -11.96 -16.53 -2.73
C LEU A 22 -10.95 -15.44 -2.34
N ILE A 23 -9.97 -15.17 -3.20
CA ILE A 23 -9.00 -14.07 -3.01
C ILE A 23 -9.74 -12.73 -3.05
N ASN A 24 -10.53 -12.48 -4.10
CA ASN A 24 -11.32 -11.24 -4.24
C ASN A 24 -12.29 -11.04 -3.06
N LYS A 25 -12.95 -12.12 -2.63
CA LYS A 25 -13.82 -12.10 -1.45
C LYS A 25 -13.03 -11.86 -0.15
N GLY A 26 -11.78 -12.32 -0.09
CA GLY A 26 -10.84 -12.08 1.00
C GLY A 26 -10.56 -10.58 1.17
N PHE A 27 -10.25 -9.89 0.07
CA PHE A 27 -10.04 -8.42 0.07
C PHE A 27 -11.26 -7.67 0.62
N LEU A 28 -12.46 -7.95 0.08
CA LEU A 28 -13.70 -7.34 0.57
C LEU A 28 -13.99 -7.62 2.05
N SER A 29 -13.50 -8.76 2.56
CA SER A 29 -13.66 -9.13 3.97
C SER A 29 -12.62 -8.45 4.85
N ALA A 30 -11.43 -8.16 4.33
CA ALA A 30 -10.41 -7.38 5.01
C ALA A 30 -10.85 -5.91 5.13
N ASP A 31 -11.36 -5.31 4.06
CA ASP A 31 -11.87 -3.93 4.07
C ASP A 31 -12.98 -3.72 5.10
N LYS A 32 -13.88 -4.69 5.24
CA LYS A 32 -14.94 -4.64 6.27
C LYS A 32 -14.41 -4.76 7.70
N LYS A 33 -13.20 -5.27 7.87
CA LYS A 33 -12.56 -5.45 9.18
C LYS A 33 -11.58 -4.32 9.50
N SER A 34 -11.14 -3.53 8.52
CA SER A 34 -10.16 -2.45 8.73
C SER A 34 -10.63 -1.39 9.73
N SER A 35 -11.94 -1.17 9.84
CA SER A 35 -12.52 -0.22 10.79
C SER A 35 -12.58 -0.73 12.24
N ARG A 36 -12.17 -1.98 12.50
CA ARG A 36 -12.23 -2.57 13.84
C ARG A 36 -10.99 -2.19 14.62
N LEU A 37 -11.16 -2.00 15.94
CA LEU A 37 -10.04 -1.70 16.81
C LEU A 37 -9.16 -2.94 17.00
N ALA A 38 -7.90 -2.84 16.57
CA ALA A 38 -6.85 -3.83 16.81
C ALA A 38 -5.84 -3.24 17.80
N ALA A 39 -5.97 -3.59 19.08
CA ALA A 39 -5.12 -3.07 20.15
C ALA A 39 -4.10 -4.10 20.69
N GLU A 40 -4.29 -5.37 20.35
CA GLU A 40 -3.31 -6.43 20.63
C GLU A 40 -2.37 -6.58 19.43
N GLY A 41 -1.33 -7.41 19.52
CA GLY A 41 -0.40 -7.56 18.40
C GLY A 41 0.92 -8.22 18.75
N ARG A 42 1.90 -8.00 17.88
CA ARG A 42 3.28 -8.41 18.07
C ARG A 42 4.22 -7.30 17.64
N VAL A 43 5.21 -7.03 18.48
CA VAL A 43 6.38 -6.23 18.12
C VAL A 43 7.52 -7.19 17.82
N GLU A 44 8.15 -7.03 16.67
CA GLU A 44 9.24 -7.90 16.21
C GLU A 44 10.46 -7.05 15.82
N SER A 45 11.64 -7.59 16.10
CA SER A 45 12.90 -6.92 15.79
C SER A 45 13.75 -7.82 14.90
N ASN A 46 14.15 -7.33 13.73
CA ASN A 46 15.02 -8.06 12.81
C ASN A 46 16.35 -7.31 12.65
N ILE A 47 17.46 -8.04 12.76
CA ILE A 47 18.80 -7.50 12.49
C ILE A 47 19.33 -8.19 11.25
N HIS A 48 19.39 -7.46 10.14
CA HIS A 48 19.95 -7.94 8.88
C HIS A 48 21.44 -7.59 8.79
N ASP A 49 22.27 -8.61 8.53
CA ASP A 49 23.72 -8.51 8.33
C ASP A 49 24.50 -7.72 9.41
N ALA A 50 24.00 -7.74 10.65
CA ALA A 50 24.56 -6.99 11.78
C ALA A 50 24.73 -5.47 11.53
N ARG A 51 24.03 -4.92 10.53
CA ARG A 51 24.16 -3.52 10.09
C ARG A 51 22.83 -2.79 10.08
N THR A 52 21.75 -3.45 9.66
CA THR A 52 20.43 -2.85 9.54
C THR A 52 19.51 -3.48 10.58
N GLY A 53 19.02 -2.66 11.51
CA GLY A 53 18.04 -3.07 12.50
C GLY A 53 16.66 -2.52 12.13
N VAL A 54 15.66 -3.38 12.14
CA VAL A 54 14.25 -3.03 11.94
C VAL A 54 13.46 -3.41 13.18
N LEU A 55 12.56 -2.52 13.59
CA LEU A 55 11.55 -2.78 14.61
C LEU A 55 10.18 -2.53 13.98
N ILE A 56 9.31 -3.51 14.00
CA ILE A 56 7.96 -3.42 13.45
C ILE A 56 6.93 -3.80 14.50
N GLU A 57 5.82 -3.07 14.53
CA GLU A 57 4.62 -3.42 15.30
C GLU A 57 3.52 -3.81 14.32
N VAL A 58 2.93 -4.98 14.53
CA VAL A 58 1.77 -5.44 13.75
C VAL A 58 0.65 -5.78 14.72
N ASN A 59 -0.43 -5.01 14.65
CA ASN A 59 -1.58 -5.15 15.53
C ASN A 59 -2.60 -6.18 14.99
N CYS A 60 -3.32 -6.81 15.91
CA CYS A 60 -4.43 -7.73 15.66
C CYS A 60 -5.54 -7.53 16.72
N GLU A 61 -6.73 -8.09 16.47
CA GLU A 61 -7.87 -7.93 17.38
C GLU A 61 -7.67 -8.61 18.74
N THR A 62 -6.94 -9.75 18.79
CA THR A 62 -6.80 -10.57 20.00
C THR A 62 -5.39 -11.12 20.19
N ASP A 63 -4.99 -11.31 21.44
CA ASP A 63 -3.67 -11.86 21.81
C ASP A 63 -3.45 -13.29 21.29
N PHE A 64 -4.51 -14.08 21.15
CA PHE A 64 -4.47 -15.42 20.57
C PHE A 64 -3.93 -15.42 19.14
N VAL A 65 -4.26 -14.39 18.35
CA VAL A 65 -3.74 -14.23 16.99
C VAL A 65 -2.26 -13.82 17.04
N GLY A 66 -1.89 -12.87 17.90
CA GLY A 66 -0.51 -12.41 18.03
C GLY A 66 0.50 -13.48 18.47
N ARG A 67 0.03 -14.55 19.13
CA ARG A 67 0.84 -15.71 19.53
C ARG A 67 0.84 -16.86 18.51
N ASN A 68 0.04 -16.78 17.45
CA ASN A 68 -0.05 -17.83 16.44
C ASN A 68 1.25 -17.89 15.61
N GLU A 69 1.72 -19.11 15.30
CA GLU A 69 2.95 -19.31 14.52
C GLU A 69 2.88 -18.67 13.13
N ASN A 70 1.74 -18.77 12.45
CA ASN A 70 1.56 -18.15 11.12
C ASN A 70 1.55 -16.61 11.20
N PHE A 71 1.03 -16.04 12.29
CA PHE A 71 1.07 -14.59 12.49
C PHE A 71 2.50 -14.15 12.77
N LYS A 72 3.24 -14.91 13.57
CA LYS A 72 4.66 -14.64 13.82
C LYS A 72 5.47 -14.67 12.52
N GLU A 73 5.31 -15.70 11.69
CA GLU A 73 5.97 -15.81 10.38
C GLU A 73 5.66 -14.61 9.49
N LEU A 74 4.39 -14.17 9.44
CA LEU A 74 4.01 -12.96 8.71
C LEU A 74 4.76 -11.71 9.22
N VAL A 75 4.87 -11.51 10.53
CA VAL A 75 5.57 -10.33 11.07
C VAL A 75 7.07 -10.40 10.80
N ASP A 76 7.67 -11.60 10.86
CA ASP A 76 9.08 -11.83 10.52
C ASP A 76 9.36 -11.50 9.04
N ASP A 77 8.48 -11.94 8.13
CA ASP A 77 8.58 -11.65 6.69
C ASP A 77 8.43 -10.15 6.40
N LEU A 78 7.48 -9.48 7.06
CA LEU A 78 7.31 -8.03 6.94
C LEU A 78 8.55 -7.26 7.44
N ALA A 79 9.15 -7.70 8.55
CA ALA A 79 10.37 -7.08 9.06
C ALA A 79 11.54 -7.22 8.06
N MET A 80 11.68 -8.39 7.43
CA MET A 80 12.68 -8.62 6.38
C MET A 80 12.42 -7.74 5.14
N GLN A 81 11.17 -7.58 4.73
CA GLN A 81 10.80 -6.72 3.61
C GLN A 81 11.18 -5.26 3.87
N VAL A 82 10.92 -4.74 5.08
CA VAL A 82 11.33 -3.38 5.46
C VAL A 82 12.85 -3.26 5.48
N ALA A 83 13.58 -4.28 5.96
CA ALA A 83 15.04 -4.28 5.96
C ALA A 83 15.61 -4.24 4.53
N ALA A 84 14.96 -4.90 3.57
CA ALA A 84 15.32 -4.90 2.16
C ALA A 84 14.97 -3.58 1.43
N CYS A 85 14.00 -2.82 1.94
CA CYS A 85 13.52 -1.57 1.36
C CYS A 85 13.75 -0.38 2.30
N PRO A 86 15.02 0.05 2.55
CA PRO A 86 15.33 1.11 3.52
C PRO A 86 14.83 2.51 3.12
N LEU A 87 14.25 2.65 1.93
CA LEU A 87 13.73 3.91 1.39
C LEU A 87 12.26 4.15 1.74
N VAL A 88 11.57 3.15 2.29
CA VAL A 88 10.19 3.29 2.76
C VAL A 88 10.17 4.19 3.99
N GLN A 89 9.42 5.29 3.90
CA GLN A 89 9.33 6.30 4.97
C GLN A 89 7.95 6.38 5.63
N TYR A 90 6.92 5.87 4.96
CA TYR A 90 5.52 6.01 5.34
C TYR A 90 4.80 4.67 5.27
N LEU A 91 3.80 4.49 6.11
CA LEU A 91 3.01 3.25 6.17
C LEU A 91 1.77 3.32 5.25
N SER A 92 1.22 4.52 5.07
CA SER A 92 0.01 4.73 4.28
C SER A 92 0.11 5.95 3.36
N ILE A 93 -0.75 6.00 2.34
CA ILE A 93 -0.79 7.12 1.38
C ILE A 93 -1.26 8.38 2.09
N GLU A 94 -2.16 8.27 3.06
CA GLU A 94 -2.69 9.38 3.83
C GLU A 94 -1.60 10.10 4.63
N GLU A 95 -0.60 9.37 5.14
CA GLU A 95 0.56 9.95 5.83
C GLU A 95 1.44 10.78 4.87
N ILE A 96 1.56 10.36 3.61
CA ILE A 96 2.27 11.11 2.56
C ILE A 96 1.51 12.40 2.23
N LEU A 97 0.18 12.33 2.22
CA LEU A 97 -0.70 13.45 1.89
C LEU A 97 -0.76 14.54 2.98
N ALA A 98 0.02 14.42 4.06
CA ALA A 98 0.18 15.48 5.04
C ALA A 98 0.58 16.80 4.35
N GLU A 99 -0.24 17.85 4.56
CA GLU A 99 -0.22 19.11 3.82
C GLU A 99 1.17 19.77 3.74
N SER A 100 2.00 19.58 4.78
CA SER A 100 3.33 20.16 4.88
C SER A 100 4.40 19.54 3.96
N MET A 101 4.26 18.28 3.53
CA MET A 101 5.20 17.61 2.64
C MET A 101 4.81 17.83 1.17
N VAL A 102 3.54 17.56 0.86
CA VAL A 102 2.96 17.77 -0.47
C VAL A 102 3.16 19.22 -0.94
N SER A 103 2.99 20.20 -0.05
CA SER A 103 3.19 21.62 -0.41
C SER A 103 4.64 21.94 -0.76
N LYS A 104 5.61 21.37 -0.02
CA LYS A 104 7.04 21.57 -0.29
C LYS A 104 7.47 20.92 -1.60
N GLU A 105 7.09 19.66 -1.82
CA GLU A 105 7.38 18.97 -3.08
C GLU A 105 6.70 19.66 -4.26
N ARG A 106 5.46 20.15 -4.06
CA ARG A 106 4.76 20.94 -5.07
C ARG A 106 5.49 22.23 -5.42
N GLU A 107 6.00 22.95 -4.42
CA GLU A 107 6.80 24.16 -4.64
C GLU A 107 8.09 23.88 -5.41
N ILE A 108 8.81 22.79 -5.07
CA ILE A 108 10.06 22.39 -5.73
C ILE A 108 9.80 22.07 -7.21
N GLU A 109 8.77 21.27 -7.48
CA GLU A 109 8.43 20.85 -8.84
C GLU A 109 7.89 22.02 -9.69
N MET A 110 7.12 22.96 -9.11
CA MET A 110 6.66 24.16 -9.82
C MET A 110 7.80 25.10 -10.25
N GLN A 111 8.97 25.00 -9.62
CA GLN A 111 10.15 25.77 -10.01
C GLN A 111 10.86 25.21 -11.25
N ARG A 112 10.51 24.01 -11.71
CA ARG A 112 11.13 23.41 -12.90
C ARG A 112 10.68 24.10 -14.19
N GLU A 113 11.66 24.47 -15.02
CA GLU A 113 11.44 25.25 -16.26
C GLU A 113 10.54 24.53 -17.27
N ASP A 114 10.61 23.20 -17.34
CA ASP A 114 9.83 22.35 -18.23
C ASP A 114 8.36 22.20 -17.80
N ILE A 115 8.03 22.52 -16.54
CA ILE A 115 6.67 22.52 -16.00
C ILE A 115 6.00 23.89 -16.18
N GLN A 116 6.76 24.98 -16.10
CA GLN A 116 6.25 26.35 -16.28
C GLN A 116 5.67 26.62 -17.68
N SER A 117 6.18 25.91 -18.70
CA SER A 117 5.71 26.04 -20.08
C SER A 117 4.42 25.26 -20.40
N LYS A 118 3.95 24.41 -19.47
CA LYS A 118 2.85 23.48 -19.69
C LYS A 118 1.53 24.01 -19.11
N PRO A 119 0.37 23.65 -19.70
CA PRO A 119 -0.93 24.00 -19.14
C PRO A 119 -1.15 23.35 -17.77
N GLN A 120 -1.85 24.05 -16.87
CA GLN A 120 -2.01 23.69 -15.46
C GLN A 120 -2.47 22.23 -15.22
N THR A 121 -3.32 21.68 -16.08
CA THR A 121 -3.79 20.29 -16.00
C THR A 121 -2.66 19.27 -16.12
N VAL A 122 -1.67 19.53 -16.97
CA VAL A 122 -0.51 18.66 -17.19
C VAL A 122 0.49 18.80 -16.04
N THR A 123 0.65 20.01 -15.52
CA THR A 123 1.47 20.31 -14.35
C THR A 123 0.98 19.57 -13.10
N MET A 124 -0.32 19.63 -12.79
CA MET A 124 -0.90 18.94 -11.64
C MET A 124 -0.76 17.42 -11.72
N HIS A 125 -0.84 16.86 -12.93
CA HIS A 125 -0.65 15.42 -13.15
C HIS A 125 0.82 14.98 -12.98
N ALA A 126 1.76 15.80 -13.43
CA ALA A 126 3.20 15.56 -13.24
C ALA A 126 3.58 15.61 -11.75
N LEU A 127 3.06 16.61 -11.04
CA LEU A 127 3.22 16.78 -9.59
C LEU A 127 2.73 15.55 -8.81
N TYR A 128 1.55 15.05 -9.14
CA TYR A 128 0.98 13.85 -8.52
C TYR A 128 1.87 12.61 -8.72
N LYS A 129 2.40 12.43 -9.93
CA LYS A 129 3.34 11.32 -10.21
C LYS A 129 4.64 11.47 -9.41
N CYS A 130 5.21 12.67 -9.28
CA CYS A 130 6.43 12.87 -8.50
C CYS A 130 6.22 12.63 -7.00
N ILE A 131 5.10 13.10 -6.43
CA ILE A 131 4.83 13.04 -4.99
C ILE A 131 4.45 11.62 -4.54
N ILE A 132 3.56 10.95 -5.26
CA ILE A 132 3.06 9.62 -4.87
C ILE A 132 3.96 8.51 -5.41
N ASN A 133 4.71 8.79 -6.46
CA ASN A 133 5.47 7.78 -7.17
C ASN A 133 6.94 8.15 -7.40
N PRO A 134 7.74 8.27 -6.32
CA PRO A 134 9.19 8.37 -6.45
C PRO A 134 9.89 7.03 -6.77
N TYR A 135 9.18 5.88 -6.75
CA TYR A 135 9.81 4.54 -6.84
C TYR A 135 9.25 3.53 -7.86
N LEU A 136 8.15 3.78 -8.59
CA LEU A 136 7.66 2.84 -9.62
C LEU A 136 8.18 3.12 -11.04
N TRP A 137 9.09 4.08 -11.23
CA TRP A 137 9.74 4.28 -12.54
C TRP A 137 11.24 4.37 -12.33
N THR A 138 11.95 3.30 -12.68
CA THR A 138 13.37 3.42 -13.05
C THR A 138 13.48 4.21 -14.35
N ASP A 139 14.62 4.84 -14.60
CA ASP A 139 14.87 5.68 -15.78
C ASP A 139 14.66 4.96 -17.14
N ASP A 140 14.46 3.63 -17.11
CA ASP A 140 14.16 2.77 -18.26
C ASP A 140 12.65 2.52 -18.50
N GLY A 141 11.77 3.05 -17.65
CA GLY A 141 10.32 2.91 -17.79
C GLY A 141 9.75 1.55 -17.38
N SER A 142 10.51 0.73 -16.64
CA SER A 142 9.98 -0.50 -16.05
C SER A 142 9.35 -0.23 -14.68
N CYS A 143 8.16 -0.80 -14.45
CA CYS A 143 7.51 -0.76 -13.15
C CYS A 143 8.21 -1.75 -12.22
N ALA A 144 8.66 -1.28 -11.06
CA ALA A 144 9.13 -2.15 -9.97
C ALA A 144 7.92 -2.90 -9.37
N ASN A 145 7.54 -4.01 -10.02
CA ASN A 145 6.81 -5.21 -9.57
C ASN A 145 5.89 -5.18 -8.33
N ASN A 146 5.24 -4.09 -7.95
CA ASN A 146 4.15 -4.11 -6.98
C ASN A 146 2.81 -3.97 -7.68
N SER A 147 2.22 -5.13 -7.97
CA SER A 147 0.90 -5.32 -8.57
C SER A 147 -0.28 -4.98 -7.65
N SER A 148 -0.08 -4.13 -6.65
CA SER A 148 -1.07 -3.84 -5.59
C SER A 148 -1.63 -2.42 -5.59
N VAL A 149 -1.18 -1.54 -6.49
CA VAL A 149 -1.83 -0.24 -6.67
C VAL A 149 -2.93 -0.40 -7.71
N ASP A 150 -4.18 -0.54 -7.27
CA ASP A 150 -5.33 -0.61 -8.16
C ASP A 150 -5.49 0.73 -8.90
N HIS A 151 -5.86 0.66 -10.18
CA HIS A 151 -6.11 1.85 -10.99
C HIS A 151 -7.27 2.70 -10.44
N SER A 152 -8.12 2.12 -9.59
CA SER A 152 -9.22 2.82 -8.91
C SER A 152 -8.71 3.81 -7.84
N ASP A 153 -7.71 3.42 -7.03
CA ASP A 153 -7.09 4.28 -6.02
C ASP A 153 -6.37 5.47 -6.66
N TYR A 154 -5.75 5.24 -7.82
CA TYR A 154 -5.14 6.29 -8.65
C TYR A 154 -6.15 7.35 -9.13
N ASN A 155 -7.35 6.92 -9.50
CA ASN A 155 -8.37 7.84 -10.02
C ASN A 155 -9.09 8.60 -8.89
N ASN A 156 -9.35 7.94 -7.76
CA ASN A 156 -9.97 8.60 -6.59
C ASN A 156 -9.05 9.67 -6.00
N ALA A 157 -7.77 9.34 -5.78
CA ALA A 157 -6.79 10.31 -5.27
C ALA A 157 -6.51 11.46 -6.26
N LYS A 158 -6.66 11.21 -7.57
CA LYS A 158 -6.57 12.25 -8.61
C LYS A 158 -7.75 13.22 -8.54
N ASP A 159 -8.96 12.73 -8.30
CA ASP A 159 -10.16 13.58 -8.22
C ASP A 159 -10.22 14.41 -6.93
N ASP A 160 -9.75 13.87 -5.80
CA ASP A 160 -9.70 14.58 -4.51
C ASP A 160 -8.71 15.75 -4.51
N ILE A 161 -7.60 15.62 -5.22
CA ILE A 161 -6.55 16.65 -5.31
C ILE A 161 -6.89 17.72 -6.37
N ILE A 162 -7.55 17.33 -7.48
CA ILE A 162 -7.94 18.28 -8.54
C ILE A 162 -9.08 19.19 -8.08
N ASN A 163 -10.06 18.66 -7.35
CA ASN A 163 -11.27 19.40 -7.01
C ASN A 163 -11.22 20.13 -5.67
N GLY A 164 -10.15 19.93 -4.88
CA GLY A 164 -10.07 20.40 -3.50
C GLY A 164 -11.05 19.63 -2.62
N TYR A 165 -10.54 19.09 -1.51
CA TYR A 165 -11.30 18.31 -0.53
C TYR A 165 -12.71 18.89 -0.29
N LYS A 166 -13.75 18.09 -0.57
CA LYS A 166 -15.11 18.31 -0.08
C LYS A 166 -15.44 17.30 1.00
#